data_AF-A0A2S4KVR7-F1
#
_entry.id   AF-A0A2S4KVR7-F1
#
_cell.length_a   1.000
_cell.length_b   1.000
_cell.length_c   1.000
_cell.angle_alpha   90.00
_cell.angle_beta   90.00
_cell.angle_gamma   90.00
#
_symmetry.space_group_name_H-M   'P 1'
#
loop_
_entity.id
_entity.type
_entity.pdbx_description
1 polymer ?
#
loop_
_entity_poly.entity_id
_entity_poly.type
_entity_poly.pdbx_seq_one_letter_code
_entity_poly.pdbx_strand_id
1 'polypeptide(L)'
;MGMQGPLTAQALGRSPYDDVVEGEGDDDTRQPTQQYDYRGRPINPETRRMHRDIVRSHNEVMLVIGVAEPENPFSGPEAESQRRHVACEESIGFGLATSAKRCVESVGIFGVHGLRQRILIPFWEIYQAARKDFSVSRDILAGAPTSFLTNHVERYVGRLWEGDEDKILARRWCVTFCSVRSNPCLNLCSVHEIWSYIRVHLELHVALQRLGLTPSRLLLPSPKFFVPFTDESPMPPPPAPEDFTLPSLLRWVGGLFISTTPFLVWVMAQRMLRDWTPQIWTQIFKRLPSTVSQGKKLPPPPPPTLPPPPPPPPPPPPPTIPQPSNDGDGSGSNQQNSPEGHNQHGTNEPLLQDADRHTTSRPGPVESIRRPSVFSTRGDDDASDDDENEGVSATLISFDVEPTESTDAPPGLWSAELRPSLAPDSRSSGSHPPVYLDTLLTQLPALVGGQIFTDAVTRILMAPYEATALRLVGRTLLLRQGRSCQGIYSANLLSGLSWTSAVNFLGTELLHLVLCGEVWAVFTCMSQWFHMTEEEWKAEEGKD
;
A
#
# COMPACT_ATOMS: atom_id res chain seq x y z
N MET A 1 -45.52 -23.47 27.32
CA MET A 1 -45.97 -22.18 27.90
C MET A 1 -45.54 -22.18 29.36
N GLY A 2 -44.90 -21.11 29.85
CA GLY A 2 -44.70 -20.97 31.31
C GLY A 2 -46.03 -20.58 31.95
N MET A 3 -46.42 -21.22 33.06
CA MET A 3 -47.68 -20.90 33.72
C MET A 3 -47.65 -19.49 34.29
N GLN A 4 -48.57 -18.64 33.81
CA GLN A 4 -48.84 -17.32 34.36
C GLN A 4 -49.64 -17.45 35.66
N GLY A 5 -49.02 -18.02 36.71
CA GLY A 5 -49.65 -18.25 38.01
C GLY A 5 -50.52 -17.09 38.53
N PRO A 6 -50.04 -15.81 38.47
CA PRO A 6 -50.84 -14.65 38.85
C PRO A 6 -52.12 -14.48 38.00
N LEU A 7 -52.04 -14.64 36.68
CA LEU A 7 -53.18 -14.44 35.77
C LEU A 7 -54.21 -15.57 35.88
N THR A 8 -53.78 -16.82 36.08
CA THR A 8 -54.73 -17.94 36.31
C THR A 8 -55.46 -17.76 37.64
N ALA A 9 -54.78 -17.26 38.69
CA ALA A 9 -55.40 -16.95 39.98
C ALA A 9 -56.39 -15.77 39.88
N GLN A 10 -56.02 -14.70 39.18
CA GLN A 10 -56.91 -13.56 38.92
C GLN A 10 -58.13 -13.93 38.07
N ALA A 11 -57.96 -14.77 37.04
CA ALA A 11 -59.06 -15.26 36.21
C ALA A 11 -60.06 -16.14 36.98
N LEU A 12 -59.60 -16.79 38.07
CA LEU A 12 -60.43 -17.52 39.03
C LEU A 12 -60.91 -16.65 40.21
N GLY A 13 -60.71 -15.33 40.15
CA GLY A 13 -61.23 -14.36 41.12
C GLY A 13 -60.52 -14.33 42.47
N ARG A 14 -59.33 -14.95 42.60
CA ARG A 14 -58.56 -14.91 43.86
C ARG A 14 -57.64 -13.69 43.95
N SER A 15 -57.42 -13.25 45.18
CA SER A 15 -56.56 -12.12 45.51
C SER A 15 -55.08 -12.49 45.35
N PRO A 16 -54.20 -11.56 44.90
CA PRO A 16 -52.74 -11.75 44.91
C PRO A 16 -52.11 -11.93 46.30
N TYR A 17 -52.90 -11.85 47.37
CA TYR A 17 -52.50 -12.01 48.77
C TYR A 17 -53.19 -13.21 49.47
N ASP A 18 -53.78 -14.12 48.69
CA ASP A 18 -54.37 -15.37 49.20
C ASP A 18 -53.24 -16.42 49.37
N ASP A 19 -53.18 -17.11 50.52
CA ASP A 19 -52.04 -17.98 50.84
C ASP A 19 -51.88 -19.13 49.83
N VAL A 20 -50.66 -19.32 49.33
CA VAL A 20 -50.34 -20.35 48.34
C VAL A 20 -50.34 -21.72 49.00
N VAL A 21 -51.48 -22.42 48.92
CA VAL A 21 -51.57 -23.83 49.27
C VAL A 21 -50.75 -24.63 48.27
N GLU A 22 -49.62 -25.19 48.73
CA GLU A 22 -48.86 -26.18 47.97
C GLU A 22 -49.76 -27.40 47.70
N GLY A 23 -49.98 -27.72 46.42
CA GLY A 23 -50.87 -28.79 46.03
C GLY A 23 -50.22 -30.16 46.18
N GLU A 24 -50.81 -31.06 46.97
CA GLU A 24 -50.42 -32.47 47.09
C GLU A 24 -50.78 -33.27 45.82
N GLY A 25 -50.12 -32.95 44.70
CA GLY A 25 -50.17 -33.71 43.45
C GLY A 25 -48.78 -34.22 43.08
N ASP A 26 -48.69 -35.46 42.60
CA ASP A 26 -47.42 -36.03 42.11
C ASP A 26 -46.84 -35.18 40.98
N ASP A 27 -45.53 -34.88 41.05
CA ASP A 27 -44.80 -34.13 40.03
C ASP A 27 -44.91 -34.79 38.64
N ASP A 28 -45.60 -34.13 37.71
CA ASP A 28 -45.71 -34.58 36.33
C ASP A 28 -44.34 -34.50 35.64
N THR A 29 -43.68 -35.67 35.59
CA THR A 29 -42.30 -35.86 35.13
C THR A 29 -42.08 -35.52 33.65
N ARG A 30 -43.12 -35.08 32.92
CA ARG A 30 -43.02 -34.53 31.57
C ARG A 30 -42.90 -33.00 31.51
N GLN A 31 -43.09 -32.29 32.62
CA GLN A 31 -43.03 -30.84 32.64
C GLN A 31 -41.58 -30.36 32.76
N PRO A 32 -41.14 -29.37 31.94
CA PRO A 32 -39.76 -28.89 31.96
C PRO A 32 -39.48 -28.13 33.25
N THR A 33 -38.48 -28.57 34.01
CA THR A 33 -38.12 -28.04 35.33
C THR A 33 -37.97 -26.51 35.29
N GLN A 34 -38.76 -25.81 36.09
CA GLN A 34 -38.78 -24.34 36.11
C GLN A 34 -37.48 -23.80 36.73
N GLN A 35 -36.65 -23.19 35.89
CA GLN A 35 -35.40 -22.56 36.33
C GLN A 35 -35.67 -21.14 36.82
N TYR A 36 -34.85 -20.66 37.73
CA TYR A 36 -34.95 -19.31 38.30
C TYR A 36 -33.60 -18.58 38.20
N ASP A 37 -33.66 -17.28 37.96
CA ASP A 37 -32.51 -16.38 37.91
C ASP A 37 -31.90 -16.15 39.31
N TYR A 38 -30.71 -15.56 39.39
CA TYR A 38 -30.09 -15.16 40.66
C TYR A 38 -30.91 -14.12 41.46
N ARG A 39 -31.95 -13.54 40.86
CA ARG A 39 -32.95 -12.67 41.50
C ARG A 39 -34.29 -13.36 41.81
N GLY A 40 -34.37 -14.69 41.72
CA GLY A 40 -35.62 -15.45 41.94
C GLY A 40 -36.68 -15.27 40.86
N ARG A 41 -36.35 -14.70 39.69
CA ARG A 41 -37.28 -14.55 38.56
C ARG A 41 -37.32 -15.85 37.74
N PRO A 42 -38.49 -16.41 37.40
CA PRO A 42 -38.55 -17.64 36.60
C PRO A 42 -38.03 -17.40 35.17
N ILE A 43 -37.11 -18.26 34.71
CA ILE A 43 -36.57 -18.26 33.36
C ILE A 43 -36.90 -19.60 32.70
N ASN A 44 -37.63 -19.57 31.59
CA ASN A 44 -37.72 -20.73 30.71
C ASN A 44 -36.62 -20.64 29.60
N PRO A 45 -35.60 -21.51 29.60
CA PRO A 45 -34.51 -21.45 28.63
C PRO A 45 -34.96 -21.82 27.20
N GLU A 46 -36.00 -22.64 27.05
CA GLU A 46 -36.56 -23.01 25.74
C GLU A 46 -37.35 -21.86 25.12
N THR A 47 -38.14 -21.14 25.91
CA THR A 47 -38.79 -19.89 25.48
C THR A 47 -37.75 -18.86 25.06
N ARG A 48 -36.61 -18.75 25.77
CA ARG A 48 -35.48 -17.89 25.36
C ARG A 48 -34.67 -18.43 24.17
N ARG A 49 -34.81 -19.69 23.76
CA ARG A 49 -34.30 -20.19 22.47
C ARG A 49 -35.29 -19.83 21.37
N MET A 50 -36.52 -20.30 21.48
CA MET A 50 -37.62 -20.07 20.54
C MET A 50 -37.83 -18.58 20.22
N HIS A 51 -37.76 -17.67 21.19
CA HIS A 51 -37.83 -16.23 20.94
C HIS A 51 -36.65 -15.70 20.10
N ARG A 52 -35.42 -16.19 20.34
CA ARG A 52 -34.24 -15.80 19.53
C ARG A 52 -34.32 -16.38 18.13
N ASP A 53 -34.87 -17.58 17.98
CA ASP A 53 -35.01 -18.23 16.67
C ASP A 53 -36.15 -17.60 15.86
N ILE A 54 -37.25 -17.19 16.52
CA ILE A 54 -38.30 -16.34 15.93
C ILE A 54 -37.70 -14.99 15.47
N VAL A 55 -36.98 -14.27 16.33
CA VAL A 55 -36.32 -13.00 15.95
C VAL A 55 -35.33 -13.20 14.80
N ARG A 56 -34.53 -14.29 14.79
CA ARG A 56 -33.64 -14.58 13.66
C ARG A 56 -34.43 -14.79 12.37
N SER A 57 -35.44 -15.65 12.38
CA SER A 57 -36.28 -15.91 11.21
C SER A 57 -37.03 -14.66 10.72
N HIS A 58 -37.42 -13.76 11.63
CA HIS A 58 -38.03 -12.48 11.27
C HIS A 58 -37.02 -11.55 10.59
N ASN A 59 -35.79 -11.43 11.12
CA ASN A 59 -34.74 -10.64 10.49
C ASN A 59 -34.31 -11.23 9.12
N GLU A 60 -34.21 -12.56 9.01
CA GLU A 60 -33.97 -13.27 7.74
C GLU A 60 -35.08 -12.96 6.72
N VAL A 61 -36.35 -13.00 7.12
CA VAL A 61 -37.49 -12.65 6.26
C VAL A 61 -37.52 -11.16 5.91
N MET A 62 -37.23 -10.26 6.84
CA MET A 62 -37.12 -8.81 6.54
C MET A 62 -36.00 -8.50 5.55
N LEU A 63 -34.88 -9.22 5.62
CA LEU A 63 -33.77 -9.10 4.67
C LEU A 63 -34.12 -9.68 3.29
N VAL A 64 -34.81 -10.83 3.24
CA VAL A 64 -35.28 -11.45 1.98
C VAL A 64 -36.39 -10.62 1.30
N ILE A 65 -37.24 -9.93 2.06
CA ILE A 65 -38.27 -9.02 1.52
C ILE A 65 -37.66 -7.63 1.17
N GLY A 66 -36.43 -7.34 1.59
CA GLY A 66 -35.76 -6.05 1.34
C GLY A 66 -36.25 -4.89 2.22
N VAL A 67 -36.85 -5.19 3.38
CA VAL A 67 -37.27 -4.20 4.39
C VAL A 67 -36.12 -3.86 5.35
N ALA A 68 -35.22 -4.81 5.60
CA ALA A 68 -33.99 -4.58 6.35
C ALA A 68 -32.79 -4.55 5.40
N GLU A 69 -32.03 -3.46 5.40
CA GLU A 69 -30.67 -3.47 4.86
C GLU A 69 -29.80 -4.41 5.70
N PRO A 70 -28.85 -5.17 5.11
CA PRO A 70 -27.93 -5.98 5.88
C PRO A 70 -27.06 -5.09 6.80
N GLU A 71 -26.92 -5.46 8.08
CA GLU A 71 -26.13 -4.71 9.09
C GLU A 71 -24.69 -4.39 8.66
N ASN A 72 -24.16 -5.13 7.67
CA ASN A 72 -22.95 -4.78 6.95
C ASN A 72 -23.15 -4.97 5.43
N PRO A 73 -23.42 -3.90 4.66
CA PRO A 73 -23.57 -3.99 3.20
C PRO A 73 -22.26 -4.37 2.49
N PHE A 74 -21.14 -4.46 3.20
CA PHE A 74 -19.84 -4.87 2.68
C PHE A 74 -19.47 -6.34 3.00
N SER A 75 -20.44 -7.15 3.46
CA SER A 75 -20.27 -8.61 3.68
C SER A 75 -21.36 -9.48 3.04
N GLY A 76 -22.20 -8.93 2.16
CA GLY A 76 -23.09 -9.73 1.31
C GLY A 76 -22.34 -10.44 0.16
N PRO A 77 -22.91 -11.50 -0.44
CA PRO A 77 -22.27 -12.24 -1.53
C PRO A 77 -22.04 -11.37 -2.77
N GLU A 78 -22.89 -10.36 -3.02
CA GLU A 78 -22.69 -9.38 -4.08
C GLU A 78 -21.45 -8.50 -3.85
N ALA A 79 -21.21 -8.08 -2.60
CA ALA A 79 -20.02 -7.31 -2.24
C ALA A 79 -18.74 -8.17 -2.34
N GLU A 80 -18.83 -9.49 -2.15
CA GLU A 80 -17.72 -10.42 -2.40
C GLU A 80 -17.51 -10.68 -3.90
N SER A 81 -18.57 -10.83 -4.70
CA SER A 81 -18.51 -10.87 -6.17
C SER A 81 -17.86 -9.59 -6.73
N GLN A 82 -18.30 -8.41 -6.29
CA GLN A 82 -17.73 -7.14 -6.72
C GLN A 82 -16.26 -6.96 -6.29
N ARG A 83 -15.84 -7.50 -5.12
CA ARG A 83 -14.42 -7.57 -4.74
C ARG A 83 -13.62 -8.51 -5.64
N ARG A 84 -14.16 -9.67 -6.01
CA ARG A 84 -13.52 -10.61 -6.95
C ARG A 84 -13.38 -9.99 -8.35
N HIS A 85 -14.40 -9.29 -8.83
CA HIS A 85 -14.35 -8.52 -10.07
C HIS A 85 -13.22 -7.48 -10.08
N VAL A 86 -13.18 -6.61 -9.06
CA VAL A 86 -12.14 -5.58 -8.95
C VAL A 86 -10.75 -6.18 -8.77
N ALA A 87 -10.59 -7.27 -8.01
CA ALA A 87 -9.32 -7.98 -7.90
C ALA A 87 -8.86 -8.58 -9.25
N CYS A 88 -9.81 -9.04 -10.07
CA CYS A 88 -9.53 -9.50 -11.43
C CYS A 88 -9.04 -8.34 -12.31
N GLU A 89 -9.78 -7.24 -12.40
CA GLU A 89 -9.39 -6.06 -13.18
C GLU A 89 -8.04 -5.46 -12.72
N GLU A 90 -7.80 -5.35 -11.42
CA GLU A 90 -6.51 -4.90 -10.86
C GLU A 90 -5.35 -5.80 -11.32
N SER A 91 -5.54 -7.13 -11.30
CA SER A 91 -4.50 -8.08 -11.70
C SER A 91 -4.18 -7.99 -13.21
N ILE A 92 -5.20 -7.82 -14.05
CA ILE A 92 -5.05 -7.64 -15.50
C ILE A 92 -4.41 -6.28 -15.79
N GLY A 93 -4.92 -5.21 -15.15
CA GLY A 93 -4.39 -3.86 -15.22
C GLY A 93 -2.91 -3.78 -14.83
N PHE A 94 -2.48 -4.49 -13.79
CA PHE A 94 -1.08 -4.56 -13.37
C PHE A 94 -0.19 -5.26 -14.41
N GLY A 95 -0.67 -6.37 -14.98
CA GLY A 95 0.02 -7.09 -16.06
C GLY A 95 0.17 -6.25 -17.33
N LEU A 96 -0.90 -5.54 -17.71
CA LEU A 96 -0.92 -4.63 -18.86
C LEU A 96 -0.05 -3.38 -18.61
N ALA A 97 -0.15 -2.71 -17.46
CA ALA A 97 0.67 -1.54 -17.11
C ALA A 97 2.16 -1.86 -17.12
N THR A 98 2.53 -2.99 -16.52
CA THR A 98 3.91 -3.51 -16.53
C THR A 98 4.41 -3.78 -17.94
N SER A 99 3.54 -4.19 -18.86
CA SER A 99 3.87 -4.51 -20.25
C SER A 99 3.91 -3.27 -21.13
N ALA A 100 2.95 -2.35 -21.00
CA ALA A 100 2.91 -1.07 -21.68
C ALA A 100 4.16 -0.23 -21.39
N LYS A 101 4.54 -0.14 -20.11
CA LYS A 101 5.78 0.51 -19.67
C LYS A 101 7.02 -0.09 -20.34
N ARG A 102 7.10 -1.43 -20.45
CA ARG A 102 8.21 -2.11 -21.16
C ARG A 102 8.24 -1.75 -22.64
N CYS A 103 7.09 -1.70 -23.31
CA CYS A 103 7.00 -1.34 -24.72
C CYS A 103 7.39 0.13 -24.96
N VAL A 104 6.90 1.07 -24.13
CA VAL A 104 7.28 2.50 -24.18
C VAL A 104 8.78 2.70 -23.93
N GLU A 105 9.37 2.03 -22.93
CA GLU A 105 10.82 2.03 -22.71
C GLU A 105 11.59 1.47 -23.93
N SER A 106 11.04 0.44 -24.59
CA SER A 106 11.68 -0.23 -25.74
C SER A 106 11.69 0.62 -27.01
N VAL A 107 10.64 1.40 -27.27
CA VAL A 107 10.55 2.31 -28.43
C VAL A 107 11.75 3.26 -28.49
N GLY A 108 12.14 3.86 -27.35
CA GLY A 108 13.32 4.72 -27.28
C GLY A 108 14.64 3.97 -27.54
N ILE A 109 14.73 2.72 -27.06
CA ILE A 109 15.92 1.86 -27.16
C ILE A 109 16.21 1.46 -28.62
N PHE A 110 15.18 1.27 -29.45
CA PHE A 110 15.33 0.92 -30.87
C PHE A 110 15.71 2.15 -31.74
N GLY A 111 16.93 2.64 -31.56
CA GLY A 111 17.56 3.65 -32.41
C GLY A 111 17.15 5.09 -32.17
N VAL A 112 15.94 5.36 -31.67
CA VAL A 112 15.43 6.74 -31.49
C VAL A 112 16.31 7.54 -30.50
N HIS A 113 16.70 6.96 -29.37
CA HIS A 113 17.69 7.56 -28.48
C HIS A 113 19.06 7.79 -29.14
N GLY A 114 19.49 6.86 -30.01
CA GLY A 114 20.77 6.99 -30.71
C GLY A 114 20.76 8.12 -31.73
N LEU A 115 19.67 8.26 -32.48
CA LEU A 115 19.44 9.37 -33.41
C LEU A 115 19.42 10.71 -32.66
N ARG A 116 18.71 10.81 -31.52
CA ARG A 116 18.75 12.00 -30.65
C ARG A 116 20.16 12.36 -30.21
N GLN A 117 20.91 11.41 -29.66
CA GLN A 117 22.26 11.66 -29.16
C GLN A 117 23.21 12.10 -30.29
N ARG A 118 23.05 11.55 -31.50
CA ARG A 118 23.77 11.99 -32.72
C ARG A 118 23.39 13.40 -33.21
N ILE A 119 22.17 13.88 -32.92
CA ILE A 119 21.74 15.26 -33.22
C ILE A 119 22.27 16.25 -32.18
N LEU A 120 22.25 15.89 -30.89
CA LEU A 120 22.80 16.70 -29.80
C LEU A 120 24.33 16.90 -29.92
N ILE A 121 25.02 15.99 -30.61
CA ILE A 121 26.45 16.03 -30.87
C ILE A 121 26.70 15.67 -32.35
N PRO A 122 26.60 16.64 -33.28
CA PRO A 122 26.77 16.39 -34.71
C PRO A 122 28.25 16.19 -35.06
N PHE A 123 28.78 15.02 -34.73
CA PHE A 123 30.07 14.53 -35.20
C PHE A 123 30.01 14.37 -36.73
N TRP A 124 30.30 15.43 -37.48
CA TRP A 124 30.18 15.44 -38.94
C TRP A 124 30.96 14.30 -39.62
N GLU A 125 32.16 13.99 -39.11
CA GLU A 125 32.99 12.88 -39.58
C GLU A 125 32.35 11.51 -39.31
N ILE A 126 31.81 11.27 -38.11
CA ILE A 126 31.12 10.02 -37.75
C ILE A 126 29.81 9.89 -38.52
N TYR A 127 29.08 10.99 -38.74
CA TYR A 127 27.88 11.02 -39.57
C TYR A 127 28.20 10.68 -41.04
N GLN A 128 29.28 11.21 -41.60
CA GLN A 128 29.74 10.81 -42.94
C GLN A 128 30.15 9.34 -43.01
N ALA A 129 30.84 8.80 -41.99
CA ALA A 129 31.21 7.39 -41.93
C ALA A 129 29.97 6.48 -41.80
N ALA A 130 29.04 6.82 -40.90
CA ALA A 130 27.78 6.11 -40.71
C ALA A 130 26.88 6.16 -41.95
N ARG A 131 26.92 7.24 -42.74
CA ARG A 131 26.20 7.36 -44.01
C ARG A 131 26.82 6.53 -45.15
N LYS A 132 28.13 6.25 -45.11
CA LYS A 132 28.81 5.38 -46.08
C LYS A 132 28.58 3.90 -45.77
N ASP A 133 28.75 3.52 -44.50
CA ASP A 133 28.76 2.11 -44.07
C ASP A 133 27.51 1.76 -43.23
N PHE A 134 26.33 2.32 -43.54
CA PHE A 134 25.14 2.18 -42.67
C PHE A 134 24.77 0.72 -42.42
N SER A 135 24.57 0.35 -41.16
CA SER A 135 24.15 -1.00 -40.80
C SER A 135 23.15 -0.98 -39.64
N VAL A 136 21.97 -1.59 -39.83
CA VAL A 136 20.87 -1.61 -38.84
C VAL A 136 21.35 -2.06 -37.45
N SER A 137 22.19 -3.10 -37.37
CA SER A 137 22.71 -3.61 -36.10
C SER A 137 23.77 -2.71 -35.43
N ARG A 138 24.42 -1.82 -36.20
CA ARG A 138 25.42 -0.85 -35.68
C ARG A 138 24.82 0.53 -35.43
N ASP A 139 23.77 0.91 -36.16
CA ASP A 139 23.29 2.28 -36.21
C ASP A 139 21.87 2.47 -35.64
N ILE A 140 21.04 1.40 -35.63
CA ILE A 140 19.73 1.39 -34.94
C ILE A 140 19.81 0.60 -33.62
N LEU A 141 20.49 -0.55 -33.59
CA LEU A 141 20.57 -1.41 -32.40
C LEU A 141 21.77 -1.12 -31.46
N ALA A 142 22.52 -0.03 -31.68
CA ALA A 142 23.64 0.36 -30.82
C ALA A 142 23.21 0.59 -29.37
N GLY A 143 23.89 -0.07 -28.43
CA GLY A 143 23.55 -0.04 -27.00
C GLY A 143 22.20 -0.68 -26.66
N ALA A 144 21.43 -1.21 -27.61
CA ALA A 144 20.11 -1.78 -27.34
C ALA A 144 20.19 -3.04 -26.43
N PRO A 145 21.04 -4.06 -26.71
CA PRO A 145 21.15 -5.23 -25.83
C PRO A 145 21.60 -4.85 -24.41
N THR A 146 22.56 -3.93 -24.28
CA THR A 146 23.04 -3.43 -22.99
C THR A 146 21.95 -2.65 -22.23
N SER A 147 21.12 -1.87 -22.94
CA SER A 147 19.95 -1.19 -22.36
C SER A 147 18.93 -2.19 -21.84
N PHE A 148 18.59 -3.21 -22.64
CA PHE A 148 17.68 -4.28 -22.22
C PHE A 148 18.20 -5.05 -21.00
N LEU A 149 19.49 -5.40 -20.96
CA LEU A 149 20.11 -6.06 -19.81
C LEU A 149 20.10 -5.16 -18.56
N THR A 150 20.40 -3.87 -18.71
CA THR A 150 20.38 -2.90 -17.60
C THR A 150 18.97 -2.73 -17.04
N ASN A 151 17.96 -2.50 -17.90
CA ASN A 151 16.55 -2.40 -17.49
C ASN A 151 15.97 -3.73 -16.97
N HIS A 152 16.53 -4.87 -17.39
CA HIS A 152 16.18 -6.17 -16.83
C HIS A 152 16.71 -6.29 -15.40
N VAL A 153 18.01 -6.12 -15.17
CA VAL A 153 18.65 -6.24 -13.84
C VAL A 153 18.08 -5.21 -12.85
N GLU A 154 17.83 -3.96 -13.28
CA GLU A 154 17.14 -2.94 -12.49
C GLU A 154 15.83 -3.47 -11.87
N ARG A 155 15.04 -4.24 -12.61
CA ARG A 155 13.77 -4.81 -12.14
C ARG A 155 13.93 -6.06 -11.26
N TYR A 156 15.12 -6.66 -11.19
CA TYR A 156 15.44 -7.67 -10.17
C TYR A 156 15.95 -7.00 -8.90
N VAL A 157 16.82 -5.99 -9.01
CA VAL A 157 17.26 -5.17 -7.86
C VAL A 157 16.08 -4.44 -7.20
N GLY A 158 15.15 -3.90 -8.00
CA GLY A 158 13.91 -3.28 -7.52
C GLY A 158 13.01 -4.25 -6.77
N ARG A 159 12.70 -5.42 -7.33
CA ARG A 159 11.87 -6.45 -6.66
C ARG A 159 12.51 -7.06 -5.40
N LEU A 160 13.84 -7.02 -5.29
CA LEU A 160 14.56 -7.36 -4.06
C LEU A 160 14.50 -6.24 -2.99
N TRP A 161 13.94 -5.08 -3.32
CA TRP A 161 13.76 -3.92 -2.44
C TRP A 161 12.28 -3.60 -2.12
N GLU A 162 11.35 -3.91 -3.04
CA GLU A 162 9.92 -3.57 -2.94
C GLU A 162 9.18 -4.19 -1.74
N GLY A 163 9.75 -5.20 -1.05
CA GLY A 163 9.18 -5.80 0.15
C GLY A 163 9.32 -5.00 1.46
N ASP A 164 9.67 -3.70 1.39
CA ASP A 164 10.13 -2.93 2.55
C ASP A 164 9.84 -1.41 2.41
N GLU A 165 8.56 -1.05 2.19
CA GLU A 165 8.12 0.33 1.92
C GLU A 165 8.57 1.36 2.98
N ASP A 166 8.59 0.99 4.26
CA ASP A 166 9.05 1.85 5.37
C ASP A 166 10.49 2.39 5.15
N LYS A 167 11.34 1.65 4.44
CA LYS A 167 12.72 2.07 4.14
C LYS A 167 12.81 3.14 3.05
N ILE A 168 11.73 3.43 2.33
CA ILE A 168 11.71 4.53 1.33
C ILE A 168 11.87 5.89 2.02
N LEU A 169 11.27 6.08 3.21
CA LEU A 169 11.50 7.27 4.04
C LEU A 169 12.92 7.30 4.61
N ALA A 170 13.42 6.16 5.12
CA ALA A 170 14.78 6.05 5.65
C ALA A 170 15.85 6.41 4.60
N ARG A 171 15.63 6.06 3.32
CA ARG A 171 16.51 6.38 2.18
C ARG A 171 16.78 7.89 2.01
N ARG A 172 15.85 8.76 2.45
CA ARG A 172 15.98 10.23 2.37
C ARG A 172 16.80 10.85 3.51
N TRP A 173 17.00 10.12 4.62
CA TRP A 173 17.72 10.57 5.81
C TRP A 173 19.06 9.85 6.01
N CYS A 174 19.15 8.56 5.66
CA CYS A 174 20.31 7.71 5.93
C CYS A 174 21.59 8.17 5.21
N VAL A 175 21.45 8.74 4.01
CA VAL A 175 22.57 9.36 3.24
C VAL A 175 23.25 10.51 4.00
N THR A 176 22.55 11.14 4.95
CA THR A 176 23.06 12.29 5.73
C THR A 176 23.39 11.92 7.18
N PHE A 177 22.79 10.88 7.75
CA PHE A 177 22.80 10.66 9.21
C PHE A 177 22.98 9.20 9.71
N CYS A 178 23.24 8.22 8.84
CA CYS A 178 23.44 6.82 9.28
C CYS A 178 24.81 6.56 9.95
N SER A 179 25.01 7.12 11.14
CA SER A 179 26.06 6.70 12.05
C SER A 179 25.66 5.40 12.76
N VAL A 180 26.41 4.33 12.48
CA VAL A 180 26.71 3.14 13.32
C VAL A 180 25.59 2.56 14.21
N ARG A 181 25.31 1.25 14.02
CA ARG A 181 24.80 0.25 15.02
C ARG A 181 23.39 -0.35 14.85
N SER A 182 23.06 -0.94 13.69
CA SER A 182 22.32 -2.21 13.62
C SER A 182 22.45 -2.88 12.24
N ASN A 183 22.57 -4.21 12.18
CA ASN A 183 23.31 -4.90 11.12
C ASN A 183 22.56 -5.74 10.05
N PRO A 184 21.26 -5.56 9.73
CA PRO A 184 20.69 -6.15 8.49
C PRO A 184 20.66 -5.18 7.29
N CYS A 185 20.51 -3.86 7.52
CA CYS A 185 20.27 -2.89 6.44
C CYS A 185 21.52 -2.59 5.58
N LEU A 186 22.72 -2.70 6.18
CA LEU A 186 23.99 -2.27 5.59
C LEU A 186 24.35 -3.01 4.29
N ASN A 187 24.04 -4.30 4.21
CA ASN A 187 24.25 -5.10 3.00
C ASN A 187 23.36 -4.65 1.83
N LEU A 188 22.07 -4.37 2.09
CA LEU A 188 21.11 -4.00 1.04
C LEU A 188 21.40 -2.61 0.47
N CYS A 189 21.76 -1.65 1.33
CA CYS A 189 22.24 -0.33 0.91
C CYS A 189 23.52 -0.45 0.05
N SER A 190 24.45 -1.33 0.41
CA SER A 190 25.68 -1.54 -0.37
C SER A 190 25.39 -2.09 -1.77
N VAL A 191 24.45 -3.04 -1.91
CA VAL A 191 23.99 -3.55 -3.21
C VAL A 191 23.37 -2.44 -4.06
N HIS A 192 22.54 -1.56 -3.48
CA HIS A 192 21.96 -0.43 -4.21
C HIS A 192 23.03 0.53 -4.75
N GLU A 193 24.01 0.95 -3.94
CA GLU A 193 25.04 1.89 -4.40
C GLU A 193 25.98 1.26 -5.44
N ILE A 194 26.36 -0.01 -5.26
CA ILE A 194 27.14 -0.77 -6.26
C ILE A 194 26.35 -0.87 -7.58
N TRP A 195 25.05 -1.20 -7.52
CA TRP A 195 24.22 -1.24 -8.72
C TRP A 195 24.07 0.14 -9.37
N SER A 196 23.83 1.21 -8.60
CA SER A 196 23.73 2.57 -9.14
C SER A 196 25.05 3.02 -9.80
N TYR A 197 26.21 2.61 -9.28
CA TYR A 197 27.51 2.86 -9.89
C TYR A 197 27.69 2.11 -11.22
N ILE A 198 27.39 0.80 -11.23
CA ILE A 198 27.45 -0.06 -12.43
C ILE A 198 26.49 0.47 -13.50
N ARG A 199 25.26 0.80 -13.11
CA ARG A 199 24.21 1.30 -14.00
C ARG A 199 24.63 2.58 -14.74
N VAL A 200 25.15 3.59 -14.04
CA VAL A 200 25.55 4.85 -14.71
C VAL A 200 26.74 4.65 -15.67
N HIS A 201 27.61 3.67 -15.39
CA HIS A 201 28.65 3.22 -16.34
C HIS A 201 28.05 2.50 -17.55
N LEU A 202 27.06 1.62 -17.37
CA LEU A 202 26.36 0.94 -18.48
C LEU A 202 25.57 1.93 -19.34
N GLU A 203 24.86 2.88 -18.74
CA GLU A 203 24.14 3.96 -19.44
C GLU A 203 25.11 4.84 -20.23
N LEU A 204 26.30 5.15 -19.68
CA LEU A 204 27.35 5.85 -20.42
C LEU A 204 27.88 5.02 -21.58
N HIS A 205 28.17 3.74 -21.37
CA HIS A 205 28.64 2.84 -22.42
C HIS A 205 27.63 2.71 -23.56
N VAL A 206 26.34 2.62 -23.24
CA VAL A 206 25.22 2.67 -24.19
C VAL A 206 25.24 3.95 -25.01
N ALA A 207 25.39 5.13 -24.38
CA ALA A 207 25.48 6.40 -25.09
C ALA A 207 26.71 6.46 -26.01
N LEU A 208 27.86 5.95 -25.57
CA LEU A 208 29.08 5.88 -26.38
C LEU A 208 28.94 4.93 -27.59
N GLN A 209 28.23 3.81 -27.45
CA GLN A 209 27.91 2.93 -28.58
C GLN A 209 26.96 3.63 -29.56
N ARG A 210 25.91 4.28 -29.05
CA ARG A 210 24.94 5.05 -29.85
C ARG A 210 25.59 6.16 -30.66
N LEU A 211 26.58 6.86 -30.08
CA LEU A 211 27.41 7.86 -30.74
C LEU A 211 28.46 7.28 -31.69
N GLY A 212 28.67 5.95 -31.73
CA GLY A 212 29.69 5.30 -32.55
C GLY A 212 31.13 5.47 -32.05
N LEU A 213 31.32 5.89 -30.80
CA LEU A 213 32.64 6.08 -30.16
C LEU A 213 33.21 4.77 -29.60
N THR A 214 32.36 3.80 -29.26
CA THR A 214 32.71 2.44 -28.85
C THR A 214 32.08 1.41 -29.81
N PRO A 215 32.70 0.22 -30.00
CA PRO A 215 32.22 -0.77 -30.95
C PRO A 215 30.93 -1.46 -30.47
N SER A 216 29.85 -1.38 -31.27
CA SER A 216 28.54 -1.98 -30.97
C SER A 216 28.51 -3.52 -30.93
N ARG A 217 29.64 -4.20 -31.14
CA ARG A 217 29.76 -5.67 -31.08
C ARG A 217 29.84 -6.20 -29.64
N LEU A 218 30.12 -5.35 -28.65
CA LEU A 218 30.26 -5.73 -27.26
C LEU A 218 28.92 -5.53 -26.53
N LEU A 219 28.36 -6.60 -25.95
CA LEU A 219 27.11 -6.54 -25.18
C LEU A 219 27.29 -5.84 -23.83
N LEU A 220 28.51 -5.88 -23.30
CA LEU A 220 28.94 -5.26 -22.05
C LEU A 220 30.34 -4.64 -22.25
N PRO A 221 30.67 -3.55 -21.53
CA PRO A 221 32.06 -3.07 -21.46
C PRO A 221 32.97 -4.09 -20.76
N SER A 222 34.28 -3.95 -20.93
CA SER A 222 35.24 -4.75 -20.17
C SER A 222 35.17 -4.43 -18.66
N PRO A 223 35.58 -5.34 -17.76
CA PRO A 223 35.65 -5.07 -16.33
C PRO A 223 36.49 -3.84 -15.97
N LYS A 224 37.50 -3.50 -16.79
CA LYS A 224 38.34 -2.31 -16.60
C LYS A 224 37.54 -1.00 -16.69
N PHE A 225 36.49 -0.94 -17.53
CA PHE A 225 35.66 0.25 -17.70
C PHE A 225 35.04 0.75 -16.38
N PHE A 226 34.76 -0.16 -15.44
CA PHE A 226 34.21 0.15 -14.12
C PHE A 226 35.27 0.52 -13.07
N VAL A 227 36.56 0.33 -13.35
CA VAL A 227 37.66 0.66 -12.43
C VAL A 227 38.24 2.03 -12.84
N PRO A 228 38.12 3.06 -11.98
CA PRO A 228 38.57 4.41 -12.32
C PRO A 228 40.08 4.45 -12.58
N PHE A 229 40.52 5.42 -13.39
CA PHE A 229 41.93 5.66 -13.73
C PHE A 229 42.61 4.52 -14.53
N THR A 230 41.86 3.52 -14.99
CA THR A 230 42.37 2.50 -15.93
C THR A 230 42.22 2.94 -17.39
N ASP A 231 42.83 2.17 -18.30
CA ASP A 231 42.74 2.42 -19.73
C ASP A 231 41.33 2.25 -20.32
N GLU A 232 40.54 1.38 -19.69
CA GLU A 232 39.13 1.15 -20.00
C GLU A 232 38.22 2.36 -19.74
N SER A 233 38.59 3.13 -18.71
CA SER A 233 37.62 3.89 -17.92
C SER A 233 37.25 5.27 -18.49
N PRO A 234 36.02 5.76 -18.18
CA PRO A 234 35.61 7.13 -18.54
C PRO A 234 36.30 8.22 -17.69
N MET A 235 37.09 7.84 -16.68
CA MET A 235 37.83 8.72 -15.77
C MET A 235 39.34 8.48 -15.97
N PRO A 236 39.97 9.08 -16.99
CA PRO A 236 41.36 8.80 -17.31
C PRO A 236 42.31 9.22 -16.16
N PRO A 237 43.42 8.50 -15.96
CA PRO A 237 44.42 8.88 -14.97
C PRO A 237 45.02 10.26 -15.31
N PRO A 238 45.21 11.16 -14.33
CA PRO A 238 46.11 12.29 -14.53
C PRO A 238 47.54 11.78 -14.79
N PRO A 239 48.38 12.51 -15.54
CA PRO A 239 49.79 12.15 -15.72
C PRO A 239 50.48 12.07 -14.35
N ALA A 240 51.46 11.18 -14.20
CA ALA A 240 52.23 11.06 -12.97
C ALA A 240 52.87 12.40 -12.58
N PRO A 241 52.95 12.74 -11.28
CA PRO A 241 53.62 13.96 -10.85
C PRO A 241 55.11 13.90 -11.20
N GLU A 242 55.64 14.98 -11.78
CA GLU A 242 57.04 15.09 -12.20
C GLU A 242 57.98 15.00 -10.97
N ASP A 243 57.61 15.70 -9.89
CA ASP A 243 58.24 15.62 -8.57
C ASP A 243 57.20 15.42 -7.45
N PHE A 244 57.65 14.99 -6.26
CA PHE A 244 56.83 14.98 -5.03
C PHE A 244 56.71 16.35 -4.33
N THR A 245 56.93 17.46 -5.05
CA THR A 245 56.79 18.81 -4.50
C THR A 245 55.32 19.19 -4.31
N LEU A 246 55.01 20.02 -3.30
CA LEU A 246 53.65 20.50 -3.04
C LEU A 246 52.93 21.11 -4.28
N PRO A 247 53.55 21.97 -5.12
CA PRO A 247 52.90 22.47 -6.34
C PRO A 247 52.67 21.37 -7.39
N SER A 248 53.57 20.39 -7.52
CA SER A 248 53.38 19.23 -8.41
C SER A 248 52.21 18.36 -7.94
N LEU A 249 52.15 18.06 -6.64
CA LEU A 249 51.03 17.33 -6.03
C LEU A 249 49.70 18.08 -6.17
N LEU A 250 49.68 19.41 -5.96
CA LEU A 250 48.48 20.23 -6.15
C LEU A 250 48.03 20.24 -7.63
N ARG A 251 48.97 20.31 -8.58
CA ARG A 251 48.71 20.21 -10.02
C ARG A 251 48.18 18.83 -10.41
N TRP A 252 48.69 17.77 -9.77
CA TRP A 252 48.21 16.40 -9.93
C TRP A 252 46.77 16.23 -9.42
N VAL A 253 46.47 16.72 -8.22
CA VAL A 253 45.10 16.72 -7.65
C VAL A 253 44.15 17.55 -8.50
N GLY A 254 44.58 18.72 -8.99
CA GLY A 254 43.80 19.52 -9.94
C GLY A 254 43.54 18.75 -11.25
N GLY A 255 44.55 18.04 -11.76
CA GLY A 255 44.42 17.12 -12.90
C GLY A 255 43.42 15.99 -12.67
N LEU A 256 43.38 15.41 -11.47
CA LEU A 256 42.42 14.38 -11.05
C LEU A 256 40.97 14.89 -11.08
N PHE A 257 40.73 16.11 -10.59
CA PHE A 257 39.40 16.74 -10.68
C PHE A 257 39.02 17.07 -12.13
N ILE A 258 39.96 17.58 -12.93
CA ILE A 258 39.72 17.88 -14.35
C ILE A 258 39.44 16.59 -15.15
N SER A 259 40.15 15.49 -14.88
CA SER A 259 39.97 14.22 -15.61
C SER A 259 38.68 13.48 -15.23
N THR A 260 38.21 13.62 -13.98
CA THR A 260 36.94 13.06 -13.51
C THR A 260 35.72 13.92 -13.86
N THR A 261 35.90 15.23 -14.09
CA THR A 261 34.80 16.19 -14.38
C THR A 261 33.82 15.72 -15.47
N PRO A 262 34.23 15.21 -16.65
CA PRO A 262 33.29 14.73 -17.68
C PRO A 262 32.35 13.62 -17.19
N PHE A 263 32.88 12.68 -16.41
CA PHE A 263 32.08 11.60 -15.82
C PHE A 263 31.16 12.12 -14.72
N LEU A 264 31.65 13.03 -13.86
CA LEU A 264 30.83 13.66 -12.82
C LEU A 264 29.67 14.48 -13.40
N VAL A 265 29.88 15.19 -14.51
CA VAL A 265 28.82 15.94 -15.23
C VAL A 265 27.78 14.97 -15.83
N TRP A 266 28.19 13.80 -16.33
CA TRP A 266 27.26 12.74 -16.75
C TRP A 266 26.45 12.17 -15.57
N VAL A 267 27.10 11.84 -14.45
CA VAL A 267 26.43 11.38 -13.22
C VAL A 267 25.40 12.42 -12.73
N MET A 268 25.74 13.71 -12.77
CA MET A 268 24.83 14.79 -12.40
C MET A 268 23.66 14.93 -13.37
N ALA A 269 23.88 14.82 -14.69
CA ALA A 269 22.79 14.83 -15.66
C ALA A 269 21.82 13.65 -15.46
N GLN A 270 22.32 12.43 -15.25
CA GLN A 270 21.47 11.26 -14.98
C GLN A 270 20.75 11.35 -13.63
N ARG A 271 21.39 11.93 -12.60
CA ARG A 271 20.75 12.18 -11.31
C ARG A 271 19.64 13.23 -11.43
N MET A 272 19.88 14.35 -12.09
CA MET A 272 18.85 15.39 -12.32
C MET A 272 17.66 14.81 -13.09
N LEU A 273 17.90 14.02 -14.15
CA LEU A 273 16.85 13.31 -14.88
C LEU A 273 16.00 12.45 -13.93
N ARG A 274 16.63 11.57 -13.15
CA ARG A 274 15.93 10.68 -12.18
C ARG A 274 15.16 11.45 -11.11
N ASP A 275 15.75 12.53 -10.58
CA ASP A 275 15.19 13.30 -9.48
C ASP A 275 14.08 14.26 -9.96
N TRP A 276 14.02 14.62 -11.25
CA TRP A 276 12.98 15.46 -11.87
C TRP A 276 11.79 14.67 -12.44
N THR A 277 12.01 13.51 -13.06
CA THR A 277 10.94 12.65 -13.63
C THR A 277 9.70 12.49 -12.72
N PRO A 278 9.81 12.10 -11.43
CA PRO A 278 8.62 11.94 -10.57
C PRO A 278 7.90 13.27 -10.29
N GLN A 279 8.64 14.39 -10.22
CA GLN A 279 8.04 15.71 -10.00
C GLN A 279 7.21 16.12 -11.21
N ILE A 280 7.78 15.98 -12.41
CA ILE A 280 7.11 16.25 -13.68
C ILE A 280 5.90 15.32 -13.86
N TRP A 281 6.04 14.03 -13.53
CA TRP A 281 4.94 13.07 -13.56
C TRP A 281 3.75 13.49 -12.69
N THR A 282 3.98 13.87 -11.42
CA THR A 282 2.87 14.32 -10.55
C THR A 282 2.17 15.57 -11.06
N GLN A 283 2.84 16.42 -11.84
CA GLN A 283 2.24 17.64 -12.41
C GLN A 283 1.48 17.36 -13.72
N ILE A 284 1.95 16.40 -14.53
CA ILE A 284 1.28 15.97 -15.77
C ILE A 284 0.06 15.09 -15.43
N PHE A 285 0.23 14.08 -14.57
CA PHE A 285 -0.85 13.16 -14.22
C PHE A 285 -2.06 13.86 -13.58
N LYS A 286 -1.82 14.87 -12.71
CA LYS A 286 -2.86 15.75 -12.15
C LYS A 286 -3.65 16.58 -13.17
N ARG A 287 -3.17 16.67 -14.43
CA ARG A 287 -3.81 17.41 -15.53
C ARG A 287 -4.45 16.50 -16.57
N LEU A 288 -4.23 15.19 -16.47
CA LEU A 288 -4.87 14.22 -17.35
C LEU A 288 -6.25 13.83 -16.80
N PRO A 289 -7.27 13.65 -17.66
CA PRO A 289 -8.53 13.06 -17.24
C PRO A 289 -8.27 11.66 -16.69
N SER A 290 -8.66 11.43 -15.43
CA SER A 290 -8.37 10.18 -14.73
C SER A 290 -9.48 9.87 -13.71
N THR A 291 -9.91 8.61 -13.70
CA THR A 291 -10.91 8.05 -12.78
C THR A 291 -10.51 8.25 -11.31
N VAL A 292 -9.21 8.25 -11.00
CA VAL A 292 -8.62 8.56 -9.68
C VAL A 292 -9.21 9.81 -9.01
N SER A 293 -9.66 10.80 -9.79
CA SER A 293 -10.21 12.06 -9.30
C SER A 293 -11.73 12.07 -9.03
N GLN A 294 -12.46 11.06 -9.51
CA GLN A 294 -13.94 10.98 -9.48
C GLN A 294 -14.46 9.59 -9.06
N GLY A 295 -13.58 8.62 -8.86
CA GLY A 295 -13.90 7.22 -8.65
C GLY A 295 -14.29 6.88 -7.21
N LYS A 296 -15.35 6.08 -7.07
CA LYS A 296 -15.74 5.49 -5.78
C LYS A 296 -14.87 4.28 -5.51
N LYS A 297 -13.75 4.48 -4.81
CA LYS A 297 -12.96 3.38 -4.26
C LYS A 297 -13.82 2.59 -3.27
N LEU A 298 -13.95 1.28 -3.49
CA LEU A 298 -14.61 0.39 -2.55
C LEU A 298 -13.84 0.38 -1.22
N PRO A 299 -14.53 0.34 -0.07
CA PRO A 299 -13.85 0.27 1.22
C PRO A 299 -13.07 -1.05 1.33
N PRO A 300 -11.94 -1.05 2.07
CA PRO A 300 -11.19 -2.27 2.32
C PRO A 300 -12.08 -3.34 2.97
N PRO A 301 -11.76 -4.63 2.82
CA PRO A 301 -12.51 -5.68 3.48
C PRO A 301 -12.54 -5.44 5.01
N PRO A 302 -13.65 -5.76 5.69
CA PRO A 302 -13.67 -5.74 7.15
C PRO A 302 -12.57 -6.68 7.67
N PRO A 303 -11.91 -6.35 8.80
CA PRO A 303 -10.91 -7.22 9.38
C PRO A 303 -11.53 -8.59 9.67
N PRO A 304 -10.79 -9.71 9.46
CA PRO A 304 -11.33 -11.04 9.67
C PRO A 304 -11.84 -11.15 11.10
N THR A 305 -13.15 -11.36 11.27
CA THR A 305 -13.78 -11.56 12.57
C THR A 305 -13.13 -12.76 13.23
N LEU A 306 -12.35 -12.49 14.29
CA LEU A 306 -11.73 -13.54 15.09
C LEU A 306 -12.81 -14.52 15.55
N PRO A 307 -12.55 -15.85 15.50
CA PRO A 307 -13.51 -16.81 16.01
C PRO A 307 -13.81 -16.46 17.48
N PRO A 308 -15.07 -16.60 17.93
CA PRO A 308 -15.44 -16.28 19.30
C PRO A 308 -14.54 -17.06 20.27
N PRO A 309 -14.08 -16.44 21.37
CA PRO A 309 -13.19 -17.11 22.31
C PRO A 309 -13.85 -18.40 22.80
N PRO A 310 -13.09 -19.51 22.93
CA PRO A 310 -13.65 -20.76 23.41
C PRO A 310 -14.29 -20.54 24.79
N PRO A 311 -15.44 -21.20 25.08
CA PRO A 311 -16.12 -21.02 26.34
C PRO A 311 -15.15 -21.32 27.50
N PRO A 312 -15.17 -20.53 28.59
CA PRO A 312 -14.25 -20.73 29.70
C PRO A 312 -14.41 -22.16 30.25
N PRO A 313 -13.31 -22.85 30.57
CA PRO A 313 -13.39 -24.20 31.12
C PRO A 313 -14.21 -24.19 32.41
N PRO A 314 -15.00 -25.25 32.68
CA PRO A 314 -15.80 -25.32 33.89
C PRO A 314 -14.89 -25.20 35.13
N PRO A 315 -15.33 -24.49 36.19
CA PRO A 315 -14.52 -24.31 37.39
C PRO A 315 -14.19 -25.69 37.99
N PRO A 316 -12.94 -25.91 38.47
CA PRO A 316 -12.57 -27.17 39.08
C PRO A 316 -13.44 -27.42 40.32
N PRO A 317 -13.81 -28.68 40.61
CA PRO A 317 -14.57 -29.01 41.81
C PRO A 317 -13.79 -28.58 43.06
N PRO A 318 -14.48 -28.10 44.12
CA PRO A 318 -13.81 -27.65 45.34
C PRO A 318 -13.00 -28.80 45.97
N PRO A 319 -11.82 -28.52 46.55
CA PRO A 319 -10.95 -29.56 47.07
C PRO A 319 -11.61 -30.28 48.25
N THR A 320 -11.83 -31.58 48.11
CA THR A 320 -12.31 -32.46 49.18
C THR A 320 -11.33 -32.41 50.36
N ILE A 321 -11.77 -31.82 51.47
CA ILE A 321 -10.98 -31.75 52.71
C ILE A 321 -10.83 -33.19 53.26
N PRO A 322 -9.60 -33.74 53.40
CA PRO A 322 -9.42 -35.07 53.96
C PRO A 322 -9.75 -35.06 55.46
N GLN A 323 -10.76 -35.83 55.84
CA GLN A 323 -11.13 -36.04 57.24
C GLN A 323 -10.11 -37.02 57.88
N PRO A 324 -9.49 -36.70 59.03
CA PRO A 324 -8.40 -37.50 59.60
C PRO A 324 -8.89 -38.68 60.45
N SER A 325 -7.95 -39.59 60.75
CA SER A 325 -8.06 -40.79 61.61
C SER A 325 -8.85 -41.98 60.99
N ASN A 326 -8.50 -43.26 61.24
CA ASN A 326 -7.38 -43.81 62.00
C ASN A 326 -7.02 -45.25 61.59
N ASP A 327 -5.83 -45.71 62.00
CA ASP A 327 -5.38 -47.12 62.18
C ASP A 327 -5.28 -48.07 60.95
N GLY A 328 -4.31 -49.02 61.01
CA GLY A 328 -4.22 -50.19 60.11
C GLY A 328 -2.81 -50.57 59.62
N ASP A 329 -2.19 -51.57 60.24
CA ASP A 329 -0.87 -52.16 59.88
C ASP A 329 -0.77 -52.71 58.44
N GLY A 330 0.45 -52.86 57.86
CA GLY A 330 0.55 -53.49 56.53
C GLY A 330 1.88 -53.73 55.78
N SER A 331 3.05 -53.82 56.42
CA SER A 331 4.29 -54.52 55.93
C SER A 331 4.66 -54.61 54.41
N GLY A 332 5.74 -53.92 53.99
CA GLY A 332 6.63 -54.32 52.88
C GLY A 332 6.26 -53.88 51.44
N SER A 333 7.16 -53.89 50.45
CA SER A 333 8.64 -54.06 50.46
C SER A 333 9.29 -53.61 49.13
N ASN A 334 10.62 -53.39 49.15
CA ASN A 334 11.57 -53.41 48.01
C ASN A 334 11.52 -52.37 46.85
N GLN A 335 12.67 -51.68 46.69
CA GLN A 335 13.49 -51.55 45.44
C GLN A 335 12.92 -50.73 44.23
N GLN A 336 13.71 -50.02 43.40
CA GLN A 336 15.18 -49.86 43.30
C GLN A 336 15.61 -48.59 42.48
N ASN A 337 16.94 -48.31 42.48
CA ASN A 337 17.71 -47.61 41.42
C ASN A 337 17.57 -46.08 41.19
N SER A 338 18.23 -45.32 42.06
CA SER A 338 19.31 -44.32 41.77
C SER A 338 20.24 -44.64 40.56
N PRO A 339 21.18 -43.73 40.11
CA PRO A 339 21.41 -42.30 40.46
C PRO A 339 21.87 -41.38 39.27
N GLU A 340 22.42 -40.20 39.61
CA GLU A 340 23.46 -39.38 38.93
C GLU A 340 23.14 -38.54 37.67
N GLY A 341 23.59 -37.27 37.55
CA GLY A 341 24.21 -36.40 38.57
C GLY A 341 24.91 -35.12 38.04
N HIS A 342 25.27 -34.20 38.97
CA HIS A 342 26.21 -33.05 38.85
C HIS A 342 25.81 -31.90 37.87
N ASN A 343 26.12 -30.61 38.09
CA ASN A 343 26.87 -29.86 39.13
C ASN A 343 26.19 -28.47 39.36
N GLN A 344 26.16 -27.89 40.57
CA GLN A 344 27.09 -26.85 41.10
C GLN A 344 27.41 -25.70 40.09
N HIS A 345 27.37 -24.41 40.43
CA HIS A 345 27.76 -23.69 41.67
C HIS A 345 27.07 -22.28 41.65
N GLY A 346 26.89 -21.50 42.73
CA GLY A 346 27.21 -21.72 44.14
C GLY A 346 27.89 -20.50 44.81
N THR A 347 27.20 -19.37 45.02
CA THR A 347 27.72 -18.28 45.89
C THR A 347 26.58 -17.50 46.55
N ASN A 348 26.56 -17.49 47.88
CA ASN A 348 25.47 -16.97 48.72
C ASN A 348 25.96 -15.82 49.63
N GLU A 349 25.07 -14.81 49.83
CA GLU A 349 24.76 -14.20 51.15
C GLU A 349 25.84 -13.39 51.94
N PRO A 350 25.47 -12.72 53.06
CA PRO A 350 24.30 -11.83 53.25
C PRO A 350 24.65 -10.53 54.03
N LEU A 351 23.66 -9.65 54.26
CA LEU A 351 23.03 -9.39 55.59
C LEU A 351 22.39 -7.97 55.70
N LEU A 352 21.45 -7.85 56.64
CA LEU A 352 20.70 -6.66 57.10
C LEU A 352 21.65 -5.56 57.71
N GLN A 353 21.24 -4.32 58.03
CA GLN A 353 20.08 -3.95 58.86
C GLN A 353 19.69 -2.43 58.85
N ASP A 354 18.59 -2.12 59.53
CA ASP A 354 17.85 -0.84 59.73
C ASP A 354 18.70 0.39 60.20
N ALA A 355 18.24 1.65 60.29
CA ALA A 355 16.88 2.20 60.51
C ALA A 355 16.74 3.73 60.19
N ASP A 356 15.50 4.25 60.15
CA ASP A 356 14.98 5.57 60.66
C ASP A 356 15.75 6.91 60.36
N ARG A 357 15.19 8.09 60.04
CA ARG A 357 13.90 8.83 60.30
C ARG A 357 13.86 10.12 59.43
N HIS A 358 12.90 11.08 59.43
CA HIS A 358 11.64 11.33 60.16
C HIS A 358 10.61 12.15 59.31
N THR A 359 9.34 11.75 59.40
CA THR A 359 8.02 12.41 59.19
C THR A 359 7.81 13.96 59.18
N THR A 360 6.79 14.43 58.42
CA THR A 360 5.79 15.53 58.70
C THR A 360 4.69 15.48 57.60
N SER A 361 3.55 14.76 57.68
CA SER A 361 2.26 14.93 58.40
C SER A 361 1.07 15.56 57.60
N ARG A 362 -0.09 14.87 57.66
CA ARG A 362 -1.48 15.14 57.13
C ARG A 362 -2.15 16.46 57.62
N PRO A 363 -3.42 16.85 57.26
CA PRO A 363 -4.54 16.12 56.61
C PRO A 363 -5.32 16.84 55.45
N GLY A 364 -6.42 16.22 54.95
CA GLY A 364 -7.43 16.79 53.99
C GLY A 364 -8.64 17.47 54.68
N PRO A 365 -9.89 17.51 54.13
CA PRO A 365 -10.54 16.50 53.25
C PRO A 365 -11.50 17.00 52.10
N VAL A 366 -12.06 16.05 51.32
CA VAL A 366 -13.43 15.92 50.70
C VAL A 366 -14.23 17.16 50.23
N GLU A 367 -14.80 17.15 49.00
CA GLU A 367 -16.28 17.10 48.71
C GLU A 367 -16.72 17.28 47.21
N SER A 368 -17.81 16.59 46.83
CA SER A 368 -18.81 16.86 45.76
C SER A 368 -18.48 16.98 44.24
N ILE A 369 -19.12 16.08 43.49
CA ILE A 369 -19.89 16.23 42.23
C ILE A 369 -20.17 17.67 41.72
N ARG A 370 -19.97 17.91 40.40
CA ARG A 370 -20.92 18.65 39.53
C ARG A 370 -20.63 18.53 38.02
N ARG A 371 -21.67 18.23 37.23
CA ARG A 371 -21.75 18.64 35.81
C ARG A 371 -22.21 20.11 35.74
N PRO A 372 -21.73 20.91 34.76
CA PRO A 372 -22.48 22.04 34.22
C PRO A 372 -23.00 21.71 32.81
N SER A 373 -24.24 22.13 32.51
CA SER A 373 -24.85 21.99 31.18
C SER A 373 -25.90 23.08 30.93
N VAL A 374 -26.01 23.50 29.66
CA VAL A 374 -27.07 24.35 29.06
C VAL A 374 -26.98 25.87 29.33
N PHE A 375 -27.53 26.62 28.34
CA PHE A 375 -27.82 28.06 28.23
C PHE A 375 -26.70 29.01 27.75
N SER A 376 -26.95 30.01 26.87
CA SER A 376 -28.02 30.20 25.86
C SER A 376 -27.78 31.46 24.97
N THR A 377 -28.65 31.67 23.98
CA THR A 377 -28.87 32.89 23.15
C THR A 377 -27.74 33.26 22.16
N ARG A 378 -28.01 33.91 21.01
CA ARG A 378 -29.26 34.43 20.40
C ARG A 378 -29.14 34.26 18.87
N GLY A 379 -30.16 33.84 18.14
CA GLY A 379 -31.19 34.73 17.57
C GLY A 379 -31.10 34.68 16.03
N ASP A 380 -32.12 35.04 15.24
CA ASP A 380 -33.52 35.35 15.55
C ASP A 380 -34.40 34.86 14.36
N ASP A 381 -35.70 34.74 14.62
CA ASP A 381 -36.88 34.67 13.74
C ASP A 381 -36.73 34.53 12.20
N ASP A 382 -37.42 33.53 11.64
CA ASP A 382 -38.39 33.78 10.55
C ASP A 382 -39.54 32.76 10.63
N ALA A 383 -40.74 33.13 10.20
CA ALA A 383 -41.97 32.35 10.46
C ALA A 383 -42.71 31.95 9.19
N SER A 384 -43.20 30.71 9.15
CA SER A 384 -44.29 30.29 8.25
C SER A 384 -45.27 29.43 9.03
N ASP A 385 -46.50 29.93 9.16
CA ASP A 385 -47.68 29.08 9.34
C ASP A 385 -47.83 28.16 8.12
N ASP A 386 -48.34 26.95 8.34
CA ASP A 386 -49.34 26.30 7.48
C ASP A 386 -49.92 25.07 8.22
N ASP A 387 -51.20 24.78 7.99
CA ASP A 387 -52.06 24.07 8.94
C ASP A 387 -52.08 22.53 8.87
N GLU A 388 -52.53 21.95 10.00
CA GLU A 388 -53.37 20.77 10.16
C GLU A 388 -53.36 19.65 9.08
N ASN A 389 -52.94 18.44 9.49
CA ASN A 389 -53.63 17.22 9.04
C ASN A 389 -53.61 16.13 10.13
N GLU A 390 -54.67 16.07 10.95
CA GLU A 390 -54.84 15.10 12.03
C GLU A 390 -55.27 13.71 11.51
N GLY A 391 -54.32 12.99 10.90
CA GLY A 391 -54.54 11.67 10.27
C GLY A 391 -54.55 10.48 11.24
N VAL A 392 -55.46 10.43 12.21
CA VAL A 392 -55.56 9.30 13.17
C VAL A 392 -56.10 8.04 12.49
N SER A 393 -55.23 7.05 12.24
CA SER A 393 -55.62 5.68 11.88
C SER A 393 -54.99 4.65 12.82
N ALA A 394 -55.59 4.46 14.00
CA ALA A 394 -55.15 3.46 14.96
C ALA A 394 -55.68 2.05 14.58
N THR A 395 -54.78 1.12 14.25
CA THR A 395 -55.07 -0.33 14.25
C THR A 395 -54.16 -1.06 15.22
N LEU A 396 -54.75 -1.37 16.37
CA LEU A 396 -54.16 -2.06 17.52
C LEU A 396 -53.47 -3.39 17.15
N ILE A 397 -52.17 -3.49 17.45
CA ILE A 397 -51.57 -4.74 17.95
C ILE A 397 -50.73 -4.39 19.18
N SER A 398 -51.40 -4.21 20.32
CA SER A 398 -50.74 -4.04 21.61
C SER A 398 -50.22 -5.39 22.13
N PHE A 399 -48.96 -5.70 21.82
CA PHE A 399 -48.23 -6.72 22.58
C PHE A 399 -47.92 -6.16 23.96
N ASP A 400 -48.75 -6.52 24.94
CA ASP A 400 -48.55 -6.17 26.34
C ASP A 400 -47.38 -6.99 26.91
N VAL A 401 -46.17 -6.43 26.78
CA VAL A 401 -44.91 -7.00 27.27
C VAL A 401 -44.48 -6.16 28.47
N GLU A 402 -44.65 -6.71 29.67
CA GLU A 402 -44.21 -6.06 30.90
C GLU A 402 -42.72 -5.65 30.80
N PRO A 403 -42.36 -4.39 31.10
CA PRO A 403 -40.99 -3.91 30.98
C PRO A 403 -40.12 -4.51 32.09
N THR A 404 -39.60 -5.71 31.84
CA THR A 404 -38.59 -6.35 32.69
C THR A 404 -37.25 -5.64 32.52
N GLU A 405 -37.14 -4.55 33.27
CA GLU A 405 -35.97 -3.68 33.43
C GLU A 405 -34.66 -4.45 33.31
N SER A 406 -34.02 -4.27 32.15
CA SER A 406 -32.76 -4.89 31.74
C SER A 406 -31.86 -3.80 31.17
N THR A 407 -30.90 -3.37 31.98
CA THR A 407 -29.91 -2.35 31.62
C THR A 407 -28.95 -2.85 30.53
N ASP A 408 -28.31 -1.90 29.85
CA ASP A 408 -27.29 -2.09 28.81
C ASP A 408 -27.75 -2.74 27.48
N ALA A 409 -28.60 -2.02 26.76
CA ALA A 409 -28.48 -1.89 25.32
C ALA A 409 -28.24 -0.41 24.96
N PRO A 410 -27.25 -0.04 24.12
CA PRO A 410 -26.99 1.37 23.78
C PRO A 410 -28.18 2.00 23.03
N PRO A 411 -28.61 3.22 23.40
CA PRO A 411 -29.72 3.89 22.73
C PRO A 411 -29.29 4.36 21.33
N GLY A 412 -29.90 3.81 20.28
CA GLY A 412 -29.72 4.27 18.89
C GLY A 412 -29.91 3.22 17.78
N LEU A 413 -29.97 1.92 18.10
CA LEU A 413 -29.96 0.85 17.08
C LEU A 413 -31.32 0.21 16.73
N TRP A 414 -32.42 0.62 17.36
CA TRP A 414 -33.76 0.05 17.14
C TRP A 414 -34.75 1.09 16.59
N SER A 415 -34.28 1.94 15.68
CA SER A 415 -35.13 2.86 14.90
C SER A 415 -35.88 2.11 13.80
N ALA A 416 -36.85 1.29 14.21
CA ALA A 416 -37.85 0.69 13.31
C ALA A 416 -38.89 1.73 12.84
N GLU A 417 -38.44 2.94 12.49
CA GLU A 417 -39.24 3.84 11.69
C GLU A 417 -39.42 3.18 10.33
N LEU A 418 -40.68 2.89 9.97
CA LEU A 418 -41.08 2.66 8.59
C LEU A 418 -41.02 3.98 7.80
N ARG A 419 -39.83 4.58 7.73
CA ARG A 419 -39.47 5.36 6.54
C ARG A 419 -39.60 4.39 5.38
N PRO A 420 -40.36 4.70 4.33
CA PRO A 420 -40.16 4.01 3.07
C PRO A 420 -38.67 4.08 2.77
N SER A 421 -38.02 2.94 2.55
CA SER A 421 -36.74 2.96 1.84
C SER A 421 -37.00 3.74 0.56
N LEU A 422 -36.24 4.81 0.32
CA LEU A 422 -36.44 5.63 -0.88
C LEU A 422 -36.10 4.73 -2.07
N ALA A 423 -37.14 4.11 -2.64
CA ALA A 423 -37.09 3.50 -3.95
C ALA A 423 -36.44 4.54 -4.87
N PRO A 424 -35.24 4.27 -5.41
CA PRO A 424 -34.31 5.32 -5.78
C PRO A 424 -34.98 6.25 -6.80
N ASP A 425 -35.24 7.48 -6.36
CA ASP A 425 -36.10 8.41 -7.08
C ASP A 425 -35.48 8.66 -8.44
N SER A 426 -36.02 8.04 -9.48
CA SER A 426 -35.53 8.14 -10.87
C SER A 426 -35.65 9.56 -11.45
N ARG A 427 -36.12 10.51 -10.64
CA ARG A 427 -36.20 11.95 -10.88
C ARG A 427 -35.23 12.80 -10.05
N SER A 428 -34.60 12.24 -9.01
CA SER A 428 -33.58 12.94 -8.19
C SER A 428 -32.15 12.68 -8.67
N SER A 429 -31.91 11.64 -9.48
CA SER A 429 -30.59 11.29 -10.06
C SER A 429 -30.01 12.34 -11.03
N GLY A 430 -30.69 13.48 -11.27
CA GLY A 430 -30.33 14.48 -12.27
C GLY A 430 -29.09 15.35 -11.97
N SER A 431 -28.43 15.18 -10.82
CA SER A 431 -27.27 16.00 -10.42
C SER A 431 -26.09 15.23 -9.80
N HIS A 432 -26.22 13.92 -9.55
CA HIS A 432 -25.09 13.11 -9.11
C HIS A 432 -24.17 12.81 -10.31
N PRO A 433 -22.87 13.12 -10.24
CA PRO A 433 -21.95 12.78 -11.33
C PRO A 433 -21.86 11.26 -11.50
N PRO A 434 -21.70 10.74 -12.73
CA PRO A 434 -21.57 9.32 -12.97
C PRO A 434 -20.41 8.73 -12.17
N VAL A 435 -20.73 7.75 -11.32
CA VAL A 435 -19.76 7.11 -10.43
C VAL A 435 -19.05 6.00 -11.20
N TYR A 436 -17.87 6.29 -11.72
CA TYR A 436 -17.05 5.31 -12.43
C TYR A 436 -16.36 4.33 -11.47
N LEU A 437 -16.25 3.07 -11.91
CA LEU A 437 -15.39 2.07 -11.28
C LEU A 437 -13.92 2.45 -11.53
N ASP A 438 -13.18 2.73 -10.45
CA ASP A 438 -11.78 3.14 -10.51
C ASP A 438 -10.86 1.95 -10.22
N THR A 439 -10.40 1.30 -11.28
CA THR A 439 -9.45 0.18 -11.23
C THR A 439 -8.20 0.50 -12.05
N LEU A 440 -7.12 -0.21 -11.81
CA LEU A 440 -5.88 -0.09 -12.56
C LEU A 440 -6.06 -0.39 -14.06
N LEU A 441 -7.10 -1.14 -14.43
CA LEU A 441 -7.48 -1.41 -15.82
C LEU A 441 -8.12 -0.19 -16.50
N THR A 442 -9.02 0.53 -15.81
CA THR A 442 -9.64 1.77 -16.33
C THR A 442 -8.70 2.97 -16.24
N GLN A 443 -7.78 2.99 -15.28
CA GLN A 443 -6.69 3.98 -15.18
C GLN A 443 -5.58 3.80 -16.22
N LEU A 444 -5.43 2.61 -16.84
CA LEU A 444 -4.30 2.26 -17.69
C LEU A 444 -3.97 3.32 -18.77
N PRO A 445 -4.92 3.85 -19.55
CA PRO A 445 -4.62 4.84 -20.59
C PRO A 445 -4.06 6.15 -20.02
N ALA A 446 -4.56 6.60 -18.86
CA ALA A 446 -4.09 7.81 -18.20
C ALA A 446 -2.68 7.62 -17.60
N LEU A 447 -2.40 6.44 -17.02
CA LEU A 447 -1.09 6.10 -16.46
C LEU A 447 0.00 6.01 -17.54
N VAL A 448 -0.28 5.27 -18.62
CA VAL A 448 0.67 5.09 -19.73
C VAL A 448 0.88 6.41 -20.49
N GLY A 449 -0.19 7.15 -20.78
CA GLY A 449 -0.10 8.48 -21.40
C GLY A 449 0.68 9.46 -20.52
N GLY A 450 0.41 9.47 -19.20
CA GLY A 450 1.14 10.27 -18.23
C GLY A 450 2.64 9.95 -18.20
N GLN A 451 3.04 8.68 -18.29
CA GLN A 451 4.44 8.32 -18.41
C GLN A 451 5.05 8.84 -19.73
N ILE A 452 4.38 8.65 -20.88
CA ILE A 452 4.89 9.07 -22.19
C ILE A 452 5.13 10.59 -22.25
N PHE A 453 4.17 11.39 -21.77
CA PHE A 453 4.33 12.85 -21.71
C PHE A 453 5.41 13.27 -20.70
N THR A 454 5.53 12.58 -19.57
CA THR A 454 6.61 12.82 -18.59
C THR A 454 7.98 12.59 -19.22
N ASP A 455 8.16 11.45 -19.88
CA ASP A 455 9.39 11.10 -20.58
C ASP A 455 9.74 12.16 -21.62
N ALA A 456 8.80 12.52 -22.50
CA ALA A 456 9.02 13.53 -23.54
C ALA A 456 9.41 14.90 -22.96
N VAL A 457 8.65 15.42 -21.98
CA VAL A 457 8.93 16.72 -21.35
C VAL A 457 10.28 16.69 -20.62
N THR A 458 10.57 15.63 -19.86
CA THR A 458 11.83 15.55 -19.10
C THR A 458 13.03 15.42 -20.03
N ARG A 459 12.92 14.71 -21.15
CA ARG A 459 13.98 14.64 -22.18
C ARG A 459 14.25 15.99 -22.83
N ILE A 460 13.21 16.75 -23.17
CA ILE A 460 13.35 18.10 -23.75
C ILE A 460 14.05 19.04 -22.75
N LEU A 461 13.69 18.98 -21.46
CA LEU A 461 14.32 19.79 -20.41
C LEU A 461 15.78 19.36 -20.10
N MET A 462 16.07 18.06 -20.16
CA MET A 462 17.42 17.52 -19.86
C MET A 462 18.38 17.50 -21.05
N ALA A 463 17.89 17.69 -22.28
CA ALA A 463 18.69 17.70 -23.51
C ALA A 463 19.97 18.57 -23.48
N PRO A 464 19.99 19.83 -22.99
CA PRO A 464 21.23 20.63 -22.94
C PRO A 464 22.26 20.06 -21.95
N TYR A 465 21.81 19.48 -20.83
CA TYR A 465 22.68 18.84 -19.84
C TYR A 465 23.25 17.52 -20.37
N GLU A 466 22.43 16.69 -21.02
CA GLU A 466 22.88 15.47 -21.72
C GLU A 466 23.90 15.83 -22.82
N ALA A 467 23.62 16.86 -23.62
CA ALA A 467 24.51 17.33 -24.67
C ALA A 467 25.87 17.77 -24.13
N THR A 468 25.92 18.63 -23.10
CA THR A 468 27.19 19.05 -22.48
C THR A 468 27.95 17.88 -21.85
N ALA A 469 27.27 16.97 -21.13
CA ALA A 469 27.90 15.80 -20.54
C ALA A 469 28.55 14.89 -21.60
N LEU A 470 27.80 14.52 -22.64
CA LEU A 470 28.31 13.66 -23.71
C LEU A 470 29.35 14.35 -24.59
N ARG A 471 29.28 15.68 -24.79
CA ARG A 471 30.34 16.46 -25.46
C ARG A 471 31.64 16.41 -24.66
N LEU A 472 31.59 16.54 -23.33
CA LEU A 472 32.77 16.45 -22.48
C LEU A 472 33.41 15.05 -22.54
N VAL A 473 32.62 13.98 -22.35
CA VAL A 473 33.14 12.60 -22.39
C VAL A 473 33.60 12.21 -23.81
N GLY A 474 32.87 12.63 -24.85
CA GLY A 474 33.26 12.40 -26.24
C GLY A 474 34.60 13.07 -26.60
N ARG A 475 34.83 14.29 -26.11
CA ARG A 475 36.12 15.00 -26.29
C ARG A 475 37.26 14.28 -25.56
N THR A 476 37.10 13.87 -24.30
CA THR A 476 38.19 13.19 -23.59
C THR A 476 38.52 11.82 -24.19
N LEU A 477 37.52 11.05 -24.63
CA LEU A 477 37.75 9.77 -25.31
C LEU A 477 38.42 9.95 -26.68
N LEU A 478 38.05 10.95 -27.47
CA LEU A 478 38.68 11.18 -28.79
C LEU A 478 40.11 11.73 -28.67
N LEU A 479 40.37 12.65 -27.73
CA LEU A 479 41.74 13.07 -27.40
C LEU A 479 42.59 11.88 -26.93
N ARG A 480 42.03 11.01 -26.07
CA ARG A 480 42.68 9.76 -25.62
C ARG A 480 42.98 8.80 -26.77
N GLN A 481 42.13 8.74 -27.79
CA GLN A 481 42.33 7.94 -29.01
C GLN A 481 43.26 8.62 -30.04
N GLY A 482 43.85 9.79 -29.73
CA GLY A 482 44.68 10.56 -30.67
C GLY A 482 43.91 11.15 -31.86
N ARG A 483 42.58 11.27 -31.75
CA ARG A 483 41.69 11.75 -32.81
C ARG A 483 41.38 13.24 -32.67
N SER A 484 41.16 13.91 -33.80
CA SER A 484 40.77 15.33 -33.82
C SER A 484 39.45 15.56 -33.09
N CYS A 485 39.38 16.65 -32.33
CA CYS A 485 38.15 17.14 -31.67
C CYS A 485 37.60 18.40 -32.33
N GLN A 486 38.08 18.77 -33.52
CA GLN A 486 37.66 19.98 -34.24
C GLN A 486 36.18 19.93 -34.66
N GLY A 487 35.66 18.75 -35.02
CA GLY A 487 34.25 18.54 -35.35
C GLY A 487 33.28 18.55 -34.15
N ILE A 488 33.74 18.88 -32.94
CA ILE A 488 32.91 18.86 -31.72
C ILE A 488 32.75 20.29 -31.19
N TYR A 489 31.51 20.68 -30.93
CA TYR A 489 31.17 21.96 -30.30
C TYR A 489 31.83 22.12 -28.91
N SER A 490 31.94 23.37 -28.44
CA SER A 490 32.42 23.66 -27.08
C SER A 490 31.44 23.12 -26.02
N ALA A 491 31.92 22.97 -24.79
CA ALA A 491 31.16 22.39 -23.69
C ALA A 491 29.98 23.28 -23.20
N ASN A 492 29.86 24.52 -23.69
CA ASN A 492 28.79 25.44 -23.33
C ASN A 492 27.43 24.83 -23.74
N LEU A 493 26.43 24.92 -22.86
CA LEU A 493 25.11 24.27 -23.00
C LEU A 493 24.44 24.54 -24.37
N LEU A 494 24.51 25.78 -24.86
CA LEU A 494 23.89 26.20 -26.13
C LEU A 494 24.85 26.17 -27.33
N SER A 495 26.07 25.64 -27.16
CA SER A 495 27.06 25.61 -28.24
C SER A 495 26.56 24.79 -29.42
N GLY A 496 26.62 25.37 -30.62
CA GLY A 496 26.20 24.72 -31.86
C GLY A 496 24.71 24.38 -31.97
N LEU A 497 23.85 24.99 -31.15
CA LEU A 497 22.40 24.92 -31.31
C LEU A 497 21.97 25.75 -32.54
N SER A 498 22.08 25.17 -33.73
CA SER A 498 21.49 25.74 -34.95
C SER A 498 19.99 25.48 -35.00
N TRP A 499 19.23 26.31 -35.73
CA TRP A 499 17.80 26.07 -35.95
C TRP A 499 17.54 24.70 -36.59
N THR A 500 18.39 24.27 -37.53
CA THR A 500 18.33 22.92 -38.12
C THR A 500 18.54 21.81 -37.07
N SER A 501 19.44 22.00 -36.10
CA SER A 501 19.64 21.05 -35.00
C SER A 501 18.42 21.00 -34.08
N ALA A 502 17.85 22.16 -33.73
CA ALA A 502 16.64 22.24 -32.92
C ALA A 502 15.42 21.60 -33.61
N VAL A 503 15.19 21.87 -34.90
CA VAL A 503 14.12 21.27 -35.71
C VAL A 503 14.31 19.75 -35.83
N ASN A 504 15.53 19.27 -36.10
CA ASN A 504 15.82 17.84 -36.15
C ASN A 504 15.58 17.16 -34.79
N PHE A 505 16.03 17.79 -33.69
CA PHE A 505 15.83 17.28 -32.32
C PHE A 505 14.34 17.18 -31.97
N LEU A 506 13.57 18.25 -32.19
CA LEU A 506 12.13 18.26 -31.96
C LEU A 506 11.41 17.26 -32.86
N GLY A 507 11.84 17.10 -34.11
CA GLY A 507 11.35 16.05 -35.01
C GLY A 507 11.61 14.64 -34.48
N THR A 508 12.74 14.39 -33.80
CA THR A 508 13.02 13.07 -33.19
C THR A 508 12.28 12.79 -31.90
N GLU A 509 12.05 13.78 -31.03
CA GLU A 509 11.18 13.58 -29.85
C GLU A 509 9.69 13.53 -30.26
N LEU A 510 9.27 14.21 -31.33
CA LEU A 510 7.94 14.02 -31.93
C LEU A 510 7.78 12.61 -32.52
N LEU A 511 8.77 12.11 -33.26
CA LEU A 511 8.78 10.72 -33.76
C LEU A 511 8.73 9.72 -32.60
N HIS A 512 9.47 9.96 -31.51
CA HIS A 512 9.39 9.15 -30.31
C HIS A 512 7.98 9.17 -29.70
N LEU A 513 7.36 10.36 -29.59
CA LEU A 513 6.03 10.53 -29.03
C LEU A 513 4.97 9.82 -29.88
N VAL A 514 5.04 9.89 -31.21
CA VAL A 514 4.16 9.15 -32.13
C VAL A 514 4.31 7.65 -31.94
N LEU A 515 5.53 7.11 -31.95
CA LEU A 515 5.77 5.66 -31.77
C LEU A 515 5.33 5.16 -30.38
N CYS A 516 5.44 5.98 -29.33
CA CYS A 516 4.86 5.68 -28.03
C CYS A 516 3.33 5.83 -28.01
N GLY A 517 2.76 6.71 -28.83
CA GLY A 517 1.33 6.88 -29.04
C GLY A 517 0.68 5.63 -29.65
N GLU A 518 1.35 4.98 -30.62
CA GLU A 518 0.90 3.68 -31.16
C GLU A 518 0.88 2.59 -30.08
N VAL A 519 1.92 2.52 -29.24
CA VAL A 519 1.97 1.60 -28.09
C VAL A 519 0.83 1.90 -27.10
N TRP A 520 0.61 3.17 -26.78
CA TRP A 520 -0.48 3.61 -25.91
C TRP A 520 -1.86 3.26 -26.48
N ALA A 521 -2.08 3.43 -27.79
CA ALA A 521 -3.32 3.07 -28.45
C ALA A 521 -3.58 1.56 -28.37
N VAL A 522 -2.57 0.73 -28.68
CA VAL A 522 -2.68 -0.74 -28.54
C VAL A 522 -3.04 -1.15 -27.12
N PHE A 523 -2.35 -0.63 -26.09
CA PHE A 523 -2.66 -0.96 -24.70
C PHE A 523 -3.99 -0.38 -24.21
N THR A 524 -4.46 0.73 -24.78
CA THR A 524 -5.80 1.29 -24.51
C THR A 524 -6.88 0.37 -25.09
N CYS A 525 -6.73 -0.09 -26.34
CA CYS A 525 -7.64 -1.09 -26.92
C CYS A 525 -7.62 -2.42 -26.16
N MET A 526 -6.46 -2.86 -25.64
CA MET A 526 -6.39 -4.04 -24.77
C MET A 526 -7.11 -3.83 -23.44
N SER A 527 -6.95 -2.66 -22.79
CA SER A 527 -7.70 -2.33 -21.56
C SER A 527 -9.21 -2.34 -21.81
N GLN A 528 -9.67 -1.74 -22.91
CA GLN A 528 -11.08 -1.76 -23.32
C GLN A 528 -11.60 -3.17 -23.69
N TRP A 529 -10.75 -4.07 -24.19
CA TRP A 529 -11.12 -5.45 -24.50
C TRP A 529 -11.24 -6.33 -23.26
N PHE A 530 -10.45 -6.07 -22.22
CA PHE A 530 -10.47 -6.84 -20.96
C PHE A 530 -11.36 -6.23 -19.87
N HIS A 531 -11.88 -5.01 -20.06
CA HIS A 531 -12.85 -4.41 -19.16
C HIS A 531 -14.19 -5.16 -19.26
N MET A 532 -14.73 -5.62 -18.14
CA MET A 532 -16.02 -6.28 -18.06
C MET A 532 -17.02 -5.39 -17.31
N THR A 533 -18.27 -5.37 -17.78
CA THR A 533 -19.37 -4.78 -16.99
C THR A 533 -19.75 -5.67 -15.83
N GLU A 534 -20.41 -5.12 -14.80
CA GLU A 534 -20.88 -5.91 -13.65
C GLU A 534 -21.91 -6.98 -14.08
N GLU A 535 -22.67 -6.73 -15.14
CA GLU A 535 -23.61 -7.69 -15.74
C GLU A 535 -22.87 -8.86 -16.42
N GLU A 536 -21.83 -8.57 -17.20
CA GLU A 536 -20.99 -9.59 -17.83
C GLU A 536 -20.20 -10.41 -16.80
N TRP A 537 -19.69 -9.77 -15.74
CA TRP A 537 -19.02 -10.47 -14.64
C TRP A 537 -19.97 -11.43 -13.90
N LYS A 538 -21.18 -10.98 -13.55
CA LYS A 538 -22.23 -11.84 -12.95
C LYS A 538 -22.66 -12.97 -13.90
N ALA A 539 -22.67 -12.73 -15.21
CA ALA A 539 -22.93 -13.75 -16.22
C ALA A 539 -21.77 -14.74 -16.44
N GLU A 540 -20.53 -14.40 -16.06
CA GLU A 540 -19.38 -15.32 -16.05
C GLU A 540 -19.34 -16.14 -14.75
N GLU A 541 -19.49 -15.51 -13.58
CA GLU A 541 -19.58 -16.22 -12.29
C GLU A 541 -20.74 -17.22 -12.23
N GLY A 542 -21.80 -17.02 -13.02
CA GLY A 542 -22.94 -17.94 -13.13
C GLY A 542 -22.73 -19.16 -14.05
N LYS A 543 -21.52 -19.40 -14.56
CA LYS A 543 -21.18 -20.54 -15.44
C LYS A 543 -20.37 -21.65 -14.75
N ASP A 544 -19.72 -21.32 -13.63
CA ASP A 544 -18.88 -22.23 -12.81
C ASP A 544 -19.69 -22.96 -11.71
#